data_AF-A0A0C5RKK8-F1
#
_entry.id   AF-A0A0C5RKK8-F1
#
_cell.length_a   1.000
_cell.length_b   1.000
_cell.length_c   1.000
_cell.angle_alpha   90.00
_cell.angle_beta   90.00
_cell.angle_gamma   90.00
#
_symmetry.space_group_name_H-M   'P 1'
#
loop_
_entity.id
_entity.type
_entity.pdbx_description
1 polymer ?
#
loop_
_entity_poly.entity_id
_entity_poly.type
_entity_poly.pdbx_seq_one_letter_code
_entity_poly.pdbx_strand_id
1 'polypeptide(L)'
;MFNDHNYLTFEFNTSIETYNELKNKKLILELEVAGEDGLTHVPSPDSAAVYGEEPNQYYIIGGVQKDGLINVRIGTHSYFDASTNSKKGKYKLTSLYRADDGKKTNLLNESSSEVKITW
;
A
#
# COMPACT_ATOMS: atom_id res chain seq x y z
N MET A 1 -23.89 9.74 8.27
CA MET A 1 -22.56 9.77 8.91
C MET A 1 -21.72 8.83 8.08
N PHE A 2 -20.78 9.38 7.30
CA PHE A 2 -19.93 8.55 6.45
C PHE A 2 -18.90 7.88 7.36
N ASN A 3 -18.85 6.55 7.32
CA ASN A 3 -17.73 5.79 7.87
C ASN A 3 -16.48 6.23 7.11
N ASP A 4 -15.64 7.05 7.73
CA ASP A 4 -14.32 7.41 7.20
C ASP A 4 -13.42 6.18 7.29
N HIS A 5 -13.59 5.30 6.31
CA HIS A 5 -12.71 4.18 6.05
C HIS A 5 -11.30 4.71 5.71
N ASN A 6 -10.44 4.85 6.71
CA ASN A 6 -9.07 5.31 6.56
C ASN A 6 -8.17 4.17 6.05
N TYR A 7 -8.34 3.80 4.78
CA TYR A 7 -7.37 2.97 4.08
C TYR A 7 -6.11 3.78 3.81
N LEU A 8 -4.96 3.26 4.23
CA LEU A 8 -3.68 3.83 3.81
C LEU A 8 -3.48 3.57 2.33
N THR A 9 -3.13 4.64 1.62
CA THR A 9 -2.88 4.64 0.19
C THR A 9 -1.44 5.07 -0.05
N PHE A 10 -0.67 4.22 -0.73
CA PHE A 10 0.73 4.46 -1.05
C PHE A 10 0.90 4.68 -2.56
N GLU A 11 1.86 5.51 -2.93
CA GLU A 11 2.19 5.75 -4.33
C GLU A 11 3.66 5.46 -4.60
N PHE A 12 3.94 4.85 -5.75
CA PHE A 12 5.29 4.59 -6.26
C PHE A 12 5.25 4.44 -7.78
N ASN A 13 6.37 4.67 -8.44
CA ASN A 13 6.53 4.48 -9.88
C ASN A 13 7.19 3.13 -10.17
N THR A 14 6.73 2.48 -11.23
CA THR A 14 7.27 1.20 -11.64
C THR A 14 7.21 1.03 -13.15
N SER A 15 7.82 -0.04 -13.67
CA SER A 15 7.76 -0.31 -15.11
C SER A 15 6.38 -0.85 -15.52
N ILE A 16 6.06 -0.81 -16.81
CA ILE A 16 4.80 -1.38 -17.31
C ILE A 16 4.71 -2.89 -17.07
N GLU A 17 5.85 -3.59 -17.12
CA GLU A 17 5.95 -5.02 -16.82
C GLU A 17 5.57 -5.28 -15.36
N THR A 18 6.17 -4.57 -14.41
CA THR A 18 5.84 -4.71 -12.98
C THR A 18 4.38 -4.34 -12.74
N TYR A 19 3.87 -3.24 -13.31
CA TYR A 19 2.46 -2.87 -13.18
C TYR A 19 1.51 -3.99 -13.66
N ASN A 20 1.84 -4.63 -14.79
CA ASN A 20 1.05 -5.75 -15.30
C ASN A 20 1.08 -6.97 -14.37
N GLU A 21 2.17 -7.18 -13.63
CA GLU A 21 2.22 -8.20 -12.57
C GLU A 21 1.37 -7.84 -11.35
N LEU A 22 1.23 -6.55 -11.02
CA LEU A 22 0.50 -6.09 -9.84
C LEU A 22 -1.02 -6.11 -10.04
N LYS A 23 -1.52 -5.58 -11.16
CA LYS A 23 -2.93 -5.19 -11.33
C LYS A 23 -3.98 -6.30 -11.18
N ASN A 24 -3.59 -7.56 -11.37
CA ASN A 24 -4.50 -8.72 -11.34
C ASN A 24 -4.15 -9.76 -10.28
N LYS A 25 -3.32 -9.40 -9.30
CA LYS A 25 -2.80 -10.34 -8.31
C LYS A 25 -3.22 -9.96 -6.90
N LYS A 26 -3.30 -10.98 -6.04
CA LYS A 26 -3.41 -10.77 -4.59
C LYS A 26 -2.02 -10.42 -4.07
N LEU A 27 -1.90 -9.25 -3.48
CA LEU A 27 -0.63 -8.72 -3.01
C LEU A 27 -0.60 -8.64 -1.48
N ILE A 28 0.58 -8.88 -0.92
CA ILE A 28 0.89 -8.65 0.48
C ILE A 28 1.72 -7.37 0.57
N LEU A 29 1.30 -6.48 1.45
CA LEU A 29 1.94 -5.20 1.77
C LEU A 29 2.69 -5.37 3.09
N GLU A 30 3.99 -5.12 3.10
CA GLU A 30 4.74 -4.99 4.35
C GLU A 30 4.93 -3.51 4.68
N LEU A 31 4.34 -3.10 5.79
CA LEU A 31 4.40 -1.71 6.25
C LEU A 31 5.42 -1.59 7.37
N GLU A 32 6.24 -0.56 7.30
CA GLU A 32 7.00 -0.06 8.43
C GLU A 32 6.24 1.11 9.06
N VAL A 33 6.05 1.03 10.37
CA VAL A 33 5.40 2.09 11.15
C VAL A 33 6.43 2.73 12.05
N ALA A 34 6.73 4.01 11.84
CA ALA A 34 7.47 4.84 12.79
C ALA A 34 6.47 5.58 13.69
N GLY A 35 6.45 5.25 14.98
CA GLY A 35 5.59 5.90 15.97
C GLY A 35 5.79 7.41 16.06
N GLU A 36 4.89 8.14 16.71
CA GLU A 36 5.04 9.60 16.94
C GLU A 36 6.33 9.96 17.71
N ASP A 37 6.90 8.99 18.44
CA ASP A 37 8.20 9.09 19.10
C ASP A 37 9.40 9.00 18.14
N GLY A 38 9.17 8.65 16.87
CA GLY A 38 10.18 8.49 15.83
C GLY A 38 11.11 7.28 16.02
N LEU A 39 10.88 6.43 17.02
CA LEU A 39 11.83 5.38 17.44
C LEU A 39 11.22 3.98 17.33
N THR A 40 9.90 3.87 17.42
CA THR A 40 9.24 2.58 17.38
C THR A 40 8.99 2.17 15.93
N HIS A 41 9.75 1.19 15.42
CA HIS A 41 9.50 0.51 14.14
C HIS A 41 8.77 -0.81 14.37
N VAL A 42 7.52 -0.92 13.92
CA VAL A 42 6.78 -2.20 13.94
C VAL A 42 6.43 -2.60 12.52
N PRO A 43 6.96 -3.74 12.02
CA PRO A 43 6.47 -4.33 10.78
C PRO A 43 5.02 -4.74 10.95
N SER A 44 4.15 -4.26 10.07
CA SER A 44 2.74 -4.64 10.04
C SER A 44 2.43 -5.20 8.66
N PRO A 45 2.22 -6.53 8.54
CA PRO A 45 1.74 -7.09 7.28
C PRO A 45 0.28 -6.68 7.07
N ASP A 46 -0.07 -6.39 5.83
CA ASP A 46 -1.45 -6.26 5.38
C ASP A 46 -1.60 -6.87 3.99
N SER A 47 -2.83 -6.99 3.49
CA SER A 47 -3.09 -7.30 2.09
C SER A 47 -3.45 -6.03 1.32
N ALA A 48 -3.14 -5.99 0.03
CA ALA A 48 -3.69 -4.94 -0.82
C ALA A 48 -5.18 -5.14 -1.05
N ALA A 49 -5.94 -4.04 -1.16
CA ALA A 49 -7.32 -4.10 -1.62
C ALA A 49 -7.38 -4.63 -3.07
N VAL A 50 -8.09 -5.74 -3.29
CA VAL A 50 -8.07 -6.55 -4.53
C VAL A 50 -9.05 -6.05 -5.56
N TYR A 51 -8.71 -5.68 -6.80
CA TYR A 51 -9.61 -5.19 -7.87
C TYR A 51 -10.99 -5.86 -8.04
N GLY A 52 -12.01 -5.05 -8.34
CA GLY A 52 -13.36 -5.45 -8.74
C GLY A 52 -14.15 -4.25 -9.27
N GLU A 53 -15.43 -4.46 -9.57
CA GLU A 53 -16.20 -3.53 -10.40
C GLU A 53 -16.96 -2.46 -9.60
N GLU A 54 -16.91 -2.51 -8.27
CA GLU A 54 -17.57 -1.54 -7.38
C GLU A 54 -16.76 -0.25 -7.16
N PRO A 55 -17.39 0.95 -7.15
CA PRO A 55 -16.72 2.25 -7.15
C PRO A 55 -15.81 2.61 -5.96
N ASN A 56 -15.72 1.79 -4.91
CA ASN A 56 -15.06 2.16 -3.64
C ASN A 56 -14.27 1.04 -2.97
N GLN A 57 -14.07 -0.04 -3.70
CA GLN A 57 -13.06 -1.02 -3.37
C GLN A 57 -12.00 -0.80 -4.44
N TYR A 58 -10.76 -1.30 -4.31
CA TYR A 58 -9.82 -1.38 -5.45
C TYR A 58 -9.04 -0.09 -5.78
N TYR A 59 -7.79 -0.04 -5.36
CA TYR A 59 -6.90 1.03 -5.83
C TYR A 59 -5.56 0.40 -6.13
N ILE A 60 -5.40 -0.18 -7.32
CA ILE A 60 -4.14 -0.18 -8.06
C ILE A 60 -4.44 0.65 -9.30
N ILE A 61 -4.21 1.96 -9.20
CA ILE A 61 -4.40 2.87 -10.35
C ILE A 61 -3.05 3.08 -10.99
N GLY A 62 -2.92 2.69 -12.26
CA GLY A 62 -1.75 2.96 -13.09
C GLY A 62 -1.97 4.20 -13.94
N GLY A 63 -1.15 5.24 -13.76
CA GLY A 63 -1.06 6.39 -14.65
C GLY A 63 0.26 6.40 -15.40
N VAL A 64 0.25 6.40 -16.73
CA VAL A 64 1.48 6.53 -17.52
C VAL A 64 2.06 7.94 -17.31
N GLN A 65 3.28 8.01 -16.81
CA GLN A 65 4.04 9.25 -16.68
C GLN A 65 4.80 9.59 -17.97
N LYS A 66 5.27 10.84 -18.07
CA LYS A 66 5.93 11.38 -19.28
C LYS A 66 7.24 10.64 -19.63
N ASP A 67 7.85 9.98 -18.67
CA ASP A 67 9.10 9.21 -18.79
C ASP A 67 8.87 7.72 -19.13
N GLY A 68 7.62 7.30 -19.30
CA GLY A 68 7.26 5.91 -19.58
C GLY A 68 7.11 5.03 -18.34
N LEU A 69 7.32 5.56 -17.13
CA LEU A 69 7.00 4.87 -15.88
C LEU A 69 5.50 4.88 -15.63
N ILE A 70 5.03 3.89 -14.88
CA ILE A 70 3.66 3.80 -14.39
C ILE A 70 3.64 4.24 -12.94
N ASN A 71 2.94 5.33 -12.64
CA ASN A 71 2.61 5.67 -11.27
C ASN A 71 1.52 4.72 -10.77
N VAL A 72 1.83 3.98 -9.73
CA VAL A 72 0.94 3.02 -9.08
C VAL A 72 0.50 3.60 -7.75
N ARG A 73 -0.81 3.73 -7.57
CA ARG A 73 -1.44 4.02 -6.28
C ARG A 73 -2.02 2.73 -5.71
N ILE A 74 -1.54 2.26 -4.55
CA ILE A 74 -1.97 1.03 -3.88
C ILE A 74 -2.62 1.27 -2.51
N GLY A 75 -3.81 0.71 -2.29
CA GLY A 75 -4.53 0.78 -1.02
C GLY A 75 -4.40 -0.47 -0.14
N THR A 76 -4.32 -0.28 1.16
CA THR A 76 -4.43 -1.33 2.19
C THR A 76 -5.83 -1.93 2.26
N HIS A 77 -5.94 -3.17 2.75
CA HIS A 77 -7.23 -3.82 3.01
C HIS A 77 -7.75 -3.49 4.41
N SER A 78 -6.86 -3.34 5.39
CA SER A 78 -7.25 -3.05 6.77
C SER A 78 -7.57 -1.56 6.95
N TYR A 79 -8.46 -1.25 7.89
CA TYR A 79 -8.67 0.12 8.35
C TYR A 79 -7.57 0.51 9.34
N PHE A 80 -7.11 1.76 9.27
CA PHE A 80 -6.13 2.28 10.21
C PHE A 80 -6.71 3.47 10.96
N ASP A 81 -7.54 3.17 11.98
CA ASP A 81 -8.18 4.17 12.82
C ASP A 81 -8.02 3.86 14.33
N ALA A 82 -8.60 4.70 15.20
CA ALA A 82 -8.51 4.55 16.64
C ALA A 82 -9.23 3.27 17.14
N SER A 83 -10.21 2.78 16.38
CA SER A 83 -10.98 1.57 16.71
C SER A 83 -10.20 0.28 16.41
N THR A 84 -9.23 0.32 15.49
CA THR A 84 -8.39 -0.82 15.13
C THR A 84 -7.10 -0.91 15.96
N ASN A 85 -6.93 -0.05 16.98
CA ASN A 85 -5.69 0.09 17.76
C ASN A 85 -4.45 0.32 16.89
N SER A 86 -4.63 0.93 15.71
CA SER A 86 -3.50 1.29 14.84
C SER A 86 -2.64 2.35 15.51
N LYS A 87 -1.31 2.21 15.40
CA LYS A 87 -0.38 3.16 15.99
C LYS A 87 -0.44 4.50 15.24
N LYS A 88 -0.48 5.61 15.98
CA LYS A 88 -0.24 6.92 15.35
C LYS A 88 1.22 7.01 14.90
N GLY A 89 1.44 7.68 13.78
CA GLY A 89 2.79 7.84 13.24
C GLY A 89 2.84 7.85 11.72
N LYS A 90 4.03 7.59 11.20
CA LYS A 90 4.32 7.52 9.78
C LYS A 90 4.38 6.07 9.33
N TYR A 91 3.63 5.78 8.27
CA TYR A 91 3.59 4.49 7.62
C TYR A 91 4.31 4.57 6.29
N LYS A 92 5.13 3.58 5.99
CA LYS A 92 5.82 3.42 4.72
C LYS A 92 5.65 2.00 4.22
N LEU A 93 5.36 1.84 2.92
CA LEU A 93 5.41 0.53 2.27
C LEU A 93 6.88 0.18 2.00
N THR A 94 7.36 -0.89 2.62
CA THR A 94 8.77 -1.31 2.49
C THR A 94 8.94 -2.48 1.54
N SER A 95 7.91 -3.30 1.38
CA SER A 95 7.92 -4.40 0.42
C SER A 95 6.51 -4.73 -0.07
N LEU A 96 6.46 -5.18 -1.32
CA LEU A 96 5.24 -5.59 -2.01
C LEU A 96 5.53 -6.91 -2.72
N TYR A 97 4.75 -7.95 -2.47
CA TYR A 97 4.94 -9.22 -3.16
C TYR A 97 3.61 -9.93 -3.39
N ARG A 98 3.59 -10.88 -4.31
CA ARG A 98 2.40 -11.68 -4.57
C ARG A 98 2.18 -12.68 -3.43
N ALA A 99 0.92 -12.86 -3.03
CA ALA A 99 0.55 -13.82 -2.00
C ALA A 99 0.84 -15.28 -2.42
N ASP A 100 0.89 -15.56 -3.72
CA ASP A 100 1.21 -16.87 -4.29
C ASP A 100 2.71 -17.09 -4.52
N ASP A 101 3.54 -16.06 -4.32
CA ASP A 101 4.98 -16.17 -4.51
C ASP A 101 5.67 -16.67 -3.24
N GLY A 102 5.93 -17.98 -3.21
CA GLY A 102 6.67 -18.62 -2.11
C GLY A 102 8.09 -18.07 -1.89
N LYS A 103 8.66 -17.34 -2.87
CA LYS A 103 9.96 -16.67 -2.73
C LYS A 103 9.86 -15.26 -2.16
N LYS A 104 8.65 -14.68 -2.08
CA LYS A 104 8.41 -13.29 -1.66
C LYS A 104 9.28 -12.27 -2.42
N THR A 105 9.29 -12.38 -3.74
CA THR A 105 10.01 -11.45 -4.62
C THR A 105 9.45 -10.05 -4.44
N ASN A 106 10.29 -9.10 -4.01
CA ASN A 106 9.86 -7.72 -3.83
C ASN A 106 9.66 -7.03 -5.18
N LEU A 107 8.43 -6.58 -5.43
CA LEU A 107 7.99 -5.85 -6.61
C LEU A 107 8.05 -4.33 -6.43
N LEU A 108 8.40 -3.87 -5.23
CA LEU A 108 8.66 -2.47 -4.95
C LEU A 108 10.10 -2.12 -5.38
N ASN A 109 10.25 -1.50 -6.54
CA ASN A 109 11.53 -1.12 -7.14
C ASN A 109 12.07 0.23 -6.64
N GLU A 110 11.24 1.04 -5.99
CA GLU A 110 11.60 2.32 -5.38
C GLU A 110 10.83 2.56 -4.08
N SER A 111 11.29 3.50 -3.25
CA SER A 111 10.56 3.83 -2.02
C SER A 111 9.18 4.40 -2.33
N SER A 112 8.15 3.93 -1.61
CA SER A 112 6.82 4.54 -1.66
C SER A 112 6.79 5.91 -0.98
N SER A 113 5.72 6.67 -1.22
CA SER A 113 5.33 7.78 -0.36
C SER A 113 5.12 7.35 1.09
N GLU A 114 5.33 8.27 2.03
CA GLU A 114 4.96 8.11 3.44
C GLU A 114 3.52 8.60 3.66
N VAL A 115 2.77 7.89 4.50
CA VAL A 115 1.43 8.30 4.94
C VAL A 115 1.47 8.58 6.44
N LYS A 116 0.98 9.74 6.87
CA LYS A 116 0.90 10.11 8.28
C LYS A 116 -0.51 9.88 8.80
N ILE A 117 -0.64 9.10 9.88
CA ILE A 117 -1.89 8.99 10.64
C ILE A 117 -1.80 9.89 11.87
N THR A 118 -2.81 10.73 12.05
CA THR A 118 -3.06 11.56 13.24
C THR A 118 -4.50 11.37 13.69
N TRP A 119 -4.78 11.49 14.99
CA TRP A 119 -6.15 11.61 15.53
C TRP A 119 -6.49 13.07 15.75
#